data_AF-A0A559UBK4-F1
#
_entry.id   AF-A0A559UBK4-F1
#
_cell.length_a   1.000
_cell.length_b   1.000
_cell.length_c   1.000
_cell.angle_alpha   90.00
_cell.angle_beta   90.00
_cell.angle_gamma   90.00
#
_symmetry.space_group_name_H-M   'P 1'
#
loop_
_entity.id
_entity.type
_entity.pdbx_description
1 polymer ?
#
loop_
_entity_poly.entity_id
_entity_poly.type
_entity_poly.pdbx_seq_one_letter_code
_entity_poly.pdbx_strand_id
1 'polypeptide(L)'
;MNVLPAGDPARGFFAELAALHAEGGGPAAGRRFAQTVRGEGTYRWPDDLWQRFLSNQDHLFGSEWPGFVAFQPDEAALGAAPFPIVLGAGAEDRGLYYARPSVEIARRIGSPWTEFPGIHMEFLRGLVAFAAALRTLATGMHTGGGRVPELWEVSPPAPSPAGPAPRTPGARWP
;
A
#
# COMPACT_ATOMS: atom_id res chain seq x y z
N MET A 1 10.06 -6.98 -10.75
CA MET A 1 10.70 -5.66 -10.58
C MET A 1 12.21 -5.82 -10.59
N ASN A 2 12.91 -5.04 -11.40
CA ASN A 2 14.36 -5.17 -11.63
C ASN A 2 15.22 -4.95 -10.38
N VAL A 3 14.67 -4.31 -9.35
CA VAL A 3 15.37 -4.11 -8.07
C VAL A 3 15.50 -5.39 -7.25
N LEU A 4 14.67 -6.42 -7.46
CA LEU A 4 14.73 -7.64 -6.65
C LEU A 4 15.95 -8.53 -6.97
N PRO A 5 16.61 -9.14 -5.96
CA PRO A 5 17.71 -10.08 -6.15
C PRO A 5 17.34 -11.29 -7.02
N ALA A 6 18.32 -11.95 -7.62
CA ALA A 6 18.04 -13.01 -8.60
C ALA A 6 17.24 -14.21 -8.07
N GLY A 7 17.46 -14.61 -6.82
CA GLY A 7 16.75 -15.71 -6.16
C GLY A 7 15.42 -15.32 -5.52
N ASP A 8 14.94 -14.10 -5.77
CA ASP A 8 13.74 -13.59 -5.14
C ASP A 8 12.47 -14.20 -5.75
N PRO A 9 11.59 -14.83 -4.96
CA PRO A 9 10.38 -15.48 -5.48
C PRO A 9 9.41 -14.54 -6.19
N ALA A 10 9.45 -13.23 -5.89
CA ALA A 10 8.59 -12.26 -6.55
C ALA A 10 9.21 -11.66 -7.83
N ARG A 11 10.47 -11.97 -8.15
CA ARG A 11 11.16 -11.40 -9.32
C ARG A 11 10.44 -11.73 -10.63
N GLY A 12 9.94 -12.97 -10.73
CA GLY A 12 9.26 -13.48 -11.92
C GLY A 12 7.81 -13.03 -12.09
N PHE A 13 7.17 -12.46 -11.06
CA PHE A 13 5.73 -12.20 -11.05
C PHE A 13 5.27 -11.27 -12.19
N PHE A 14 6.06 -10.24 -12.50
CA PHE A 14 5.69 -9.32 -13.58
C PHE A 14 5.82 -9.98 -14.97
N ALA A 15 6.84 -10.80 -15.17
CA ALA A 15 7.03 -11.55 -16.42
C ALA A 15 5.94 -12.63 -16.58
N GLU A 16 5.54 -13.28 -15.48
CA GLU A 16 4.39 -14.20 -15.44
C GLU A 16 3.11 -13.51 -15.93
N LEU A 17 2.79 -12.32 -15.41
CA LEU A 17 1.59 -11.58 -15.82
C LEU A 17 1.66 -11.11 -17.28
N ALA A 18 2.82 -10.71 -17.77
CA ALA A 18 3.01 -10.36 -19.18
C ALA A 18 2.80 -11.59 -20.10
N ALA A 19 3.31 -12.77 -19.70
CA ALA A 19 3.10 -14.00 -20.45
C ALA A 19 1.62 -14.43 -20.47
N LEU A 20 0.94 -14.36 -19.33
CA LEU A 20 -0.49 -14.65 -19.24
C LEU A 20 -1.34 -13.69 -20.09
N HIS A 21 -0.94 -12.41 -20.15
CA HIS A 21 -1.59 -11.44 -21.03
C HIS A 21 -1.37 -11.78 -22.51
N ALA A 22 -0.16 -12.15 -22.90
CA ALA A 22 0.14 -12.52 -24.29
C ALA A 22 -0.64 -13.78 -24.75
N GLU A 23 -0.86 -14.74 -23.85
CA GLU A 23 -1.58 -15.99 -24.15
C GLU A 23 -3.11 -15.84 -24.11
N GLY A 24 -3.65 -15.04 -23.18
CA GLY A 24 -5.08 -15.04 -22.86
C GLY A 24 -5.70 -13.67 -22.62
N GLY A 25 -4.98 -12.59 -22.96
CA GLY A 25 -5.43 -11.21 -22.82
C GLY A 25 -5.60 -10.75 -21.38
N GLY A 26 -6.20 -9.56 -21.23
CA GLY A 26 -6.48 -8.91 -19.95
C GLY A 26 -7.11 -9.83 -18.91
N PRO A 27 -8.16 -10.62 -19.25
CA PRO A 27 -8.80 -11.52 -18.30
C PRO A 27 -7.87 -12.61 -17.72
N ALA A 28 -6.92 -13.13 -18.49
CA ALA A 28 -6.01 -14.17 -18.01
C ALA A 28 -5.02 -13.63 -16.98
N ALA A 29 -4.34 -12.52 -17.30
CA ALA A 29 -3.48 -11.81 -16.37
C ALA A 29 -4.26 -11.26 -15.17
N GLY A 30 -5.44 -10.69 -15.40
CA GLY A 30 -6.32 -10.12 -14.38
C GLY A 30 -6.74 -11.13 -13.32
N ARG A 31 -7.09 -12.37 -13.70
CA ARG A 31 -7.41 -13.44 -12.73
C ARG A 31 -6.23 -13.76 -11.82
N ARG A 32 -5.02 -13.85 -12.39
CA ARG A 32 -3.81 -14.12 -11.61
C ARG A 32 -3.44 -12.95 -10.69
N PHE A 33 -3.58 -11.72 -11.19
CA PHE A 33 -3.38 -10.50 -10.42
C PHE A 33 -4.37 -10.38 -9.26
N ALA A 34 -5.65 -10.71 -9.48
CA ALA A 34 -6.69 -10.65 -8.45
C ALA A 34 -6.39 -11.55 -7.24
N GLN A 35 -5.64 -12.64 -7.42
CA GLN A 35 -5.19 -13.50 -6.31
C GLN A 35 -4.17 -12.84 -5.38
N THR A 36 -3.60 -11.69 -5.78
CA THR A 36 -2.66 -10.92 -4.97
C THR A 36 -3.33 -9.81 -4.15
N VAL A 37 -4.61 -9.54 -4.42
CA VAL A 37 -5.41 -8.54 -3.70
C VAL A 37 -5.77 -9.09 -2.32
N ARG A 38 -5.48 -8.32 -1.27
CA ARG A 38 -5.71 -8.64 0.15
C ARG A 38 -6.92 -7.94 0.76
N GLY A 39 -7.64 -7.14 -0.02
CA GLY A 39 -8.87 -6.48 0.42
C GLY A 39 -9.14 -5.16 -0.31
N GLU A 40 -8.17 -4.68 -1.09
CA GLU A 40 -8.22 -3.47 -1.90
C GLU A 40 -9.35 -3.51 -2.95
N GLY A 41 -9.88 -4.69 -3.28
CA GLY A 41 -11.01 -4.84 -4.21
C GLY A 41 -12.40 -4.81 -3.57
N THR A 42 -12.50 -4.64 -2.25
CA THR A 42 -13.79 -4.73 -1.54
C THR A 42 -14.50 -3.38 -1.36
N TYR A 43 -14.04 -2.33 -2.05
CA TYR A 43 -14.79 -1.09 -2.16
C TYR A 43 -16.02 -1.32 -3.04
N ARG A 44 -17.18 -0.85 -2.57
CA ARG A 44 -18.38 -0.81 -3.40
C ARG A 44 -18.27 0.36 -4.37
N TRP A 45 -17.63 0.12 -5.51
CA TRP A 45 -17.61 1.08 -6.61
C TRP A 45 -18.97 1.10 -7.32
N PRO A 46 -19.39 2.26 -7.86
CA PRO A 46 -20.48 2.30 -8.82
C PRO A 46 -20.26 1.28 -9.96
N ASP A 47 -21.34 0.68 -10.46
CA ASP A 47 -21.26 -0.39 -11.46
C ASP A 47 -20.51 0.05 -12.72
N ASP A 48 -20.69 1.30 -13.14
CA ASP A 48 -20.00 1.88 -14.30
C ASP A 48 -18.48 2.00 -14.07
N LEU A 49 -18.07 2.37 -12.84
CA LEU A 49 -16.66 2.44 -12.47
C LEU A 49 -16.04 1.04 -12.41
N TRP A 50 -16.77 0.05 -11.90
CA TRP A 50 -16.33 -1.34 -11.88
C TRP A 50 -16.13 -1.89 -13.28
N GLN A 51 -17.08 -1.65 -14.19
CA GLN A 51 -16.96 -2.04 -15.60
C GLN A 51 -15.75 -1.40 -16.27
N ARG A 52 -15.51 -0.10 -16.04
CA ARG A 52 -14.33 0.61 -16.57
C ARG A 52 -13.02 0.03 -16.05
N PHE A 53 -12.96 -0.32 -14.77
CA PHE A 53 -11.78 -0.96 -14.20
C PHE A 53 -11.49 -2.30 -14.87
N LEU A 54 -12.50 -3.14 -15.05
CA LEU A 54 -12.36 -4.43 -15.73
C LEU A 54 -11.99 -4.26 -17.22
N SER A 55 -12.56 -3.27 -17.91
CA SER A 55 -12.24 -3.02 -19.32
C SER A 55 -10.81 -2.51 -19.53
N ASN A 56 -10.18 -1.93 -18.49
CA ASN A 56 -8.83 -1.41 -18.57
C ASN A 56 -7.74 -2.49 -18.41
N GLN A 57 -8.09 -3.75 -18.15
CA GLN A 57 -7.10 -4.81 -17.94
C GLN A 57 -6.14 -4.97 -19.13
N ASP A 58 -6.64 -4.91 -20.38
CA ASP A 58 -5.79 -4.99 -21.56
C ASP A 58 -4.83 -3.79 -21.68
N HIS A 59 -5.30 -2.60 -21.31
CA HIS A 59 -4.45 -1.42 -21.30
C HIS A 59 -3.36 -1.53 -20.22
N LEU A 60 -3.75 -1.92 -19.00
CA LEU A 60 -2.84 -2.13 -17.88
C LEU A 60 -1.74 -3.13 -18.25
N PHE A 61 -2.12 -4.35 -18.66
CA PHE A 61 -1.13 -5.42 -18.89
C PHE A 61 -0.37 -5.27 -20.21
N GLY A 62 -0.99 -4.71 -21.25
CA GLY A 62 -0.36 -4.52 -22.55
C GLY A 62 0.50 -3.26 -22.67
N SER A 63 0.14 -2.17 -21.97
CA SER A 63 0.77 -0.85 -22.16
C SER A 63 1.55 -0.38 -20.94
N GLU A 64 0.96 -0.46 -19.74
CA GLU A 64 1.56 0.12 -18.52
C GLU A 64 2.53 -0.86 -17.84
N TRP A 65 2.17 -2.15 -17.85
CA TRP A 65 2.89 -3.20 -17.13
C TRP A 65 4.38 -3.31 -17.50
N PRO A 66 4.78 -3.27 -18.79
CA PRO A 66 6.20 -3.27 -19.15
C PRO A 66 6.98 -2.09 -18.53
N GLY A 67 6.34 -0.94 -18.40
CA GLY A 67 6.91 0.24 -17.74
C GLY A 67 7.22 -0.01 -16.27
N PHE A 68 6.32 -0.67 -15.54
CA PHE A 68 6.57 -1.05 -14.15
C PHE A 68 7.71 -2.07 -14.01
N VAL A 69 7.86 -2.99 -14.98
CA VAL A 69 8.98 -3.94 -14.98
C VAL A 69 10.31 -3.25 -15.19
N ALA A 70 10.34 -2.34 -16.17
CA ALA A 70 11.54 -1.64 -16.61
C ALA A 70 11.99 -0.55 -15.63
N PHE A 71 11.10 -0.07 -14.75
CA PHE A 71 11.43 0.97 -13.80
C PHE A 71 12.60 0.58 -12.91
N GLN A 72 13.60 1.45 -12.89
CA GLN A 72 14.76 1.36 -12.02
C GLN A 72 14.92 2.71 -11.31
N PRO A 73 14.83 2.75 -9.97
CA PRO A 73 15.05 4.00 -9.24
C PRO A 73 16.51 4.45 -9.38
N ASP A 74 16.71 5.77 -9.42
CA ASP A 74 18.05 6.36 -9.34
C ASP A 74 18.53 6.31 -7.87
N GLU A 75 19.22 5.23 -7.53
CA GLU A 75 19.69 4.97 -6.17
C GLU A 75 20.70 6.03 -5.70
N ALA A 76 21.50 6.59 -6.61
CA ALA A 76 22.48 7.63 -6.28
C ALA A 76 21.79 8.94 -5.95
N ALA A 77 20.79 9.36 -6.75
CA ALA A 77 20.00 10.55 -6.48
C ALA A 77 19.19 10.40 -5.18
N LEU A 78 18.59 9.23 -4.94
CA LEU A 78 17.86 8.95 -3.70
C LEU A 78 18.78 8.97 -2.48
N GLY A 79 19.98 8.37 -2.56
CA GLY A 79 20.97 8.40 -1.48
C GLY A 79 21.54 9.80 -1.19
N ALA A 80 21.58 10.67 -2.21
CA ALA A 80 22.05 12.05 -2.08
C ALA A 80 20.95 13.06 -1.71
N ALA A 81 19.72 12.60 -1.44
CA ALA A 81 18.60 13.48 -1.16
C ALA A 81 18.88 14.35 0.09
N PRO A 82 18.61 15.67 0.03
CA PRO A 82 18.85 16.58 1.16
C PRO A 82 17.78 16.48 2.25
N PHE A 83 16.82 15.56 2.11
CA PHE A 83 15.72 15.33 3.03
C PHE A 83 15.66 13.84 3.40
N PRO A 84 15.18 13.52 4.62
CA PRO A 84 15.04 12.13 5.04
C PRO A 84 14.04 11.35 4.17
N ILE A 85 14.43 10.15 3.75
CA ILE A 85 13.57 9.20 3.03
C ILE A 85 13.27 8.03 3.96
N VAL A 86 11.99 7.62 4.02
CA VAL A 86 11.56 6.39 4.66
C VAL A 86 10.67 5.64 3.68
N LEU A 87 10.96 4.36 3.48
CA LEU A 87 10.13 3.46 2.68
C LEU A 87 9.26 2.63 3.63
N GLY A 88 8.11 2.18 3.15
CA GLY A 88 7.29 1.29 3.93
C GLY A 88 6.21 0.59 3.14
N ALA A 89 5.54 -0.34 3.81
CA ALA A 89 4.39 -1.08 3.30
C ALA A 89 3.41 -1.38 4.44
N GLY A 90 2.22 -1.89 4.11
CA GLY A 90 1.33 -2.45 5.11
C GLY A 90 1.99 -3.64 5.82
N ALA A 91 1.80 -3.78 7.14
CA ALA A 91 2.33 -4.88 7.93
C ALA A 91 1.80 -6.25 7.45
N GLU A 92 0.62 -6.27 6.85
CA GLU A 92 0.00 -7.48 6.27
C GLU A 92 0.52 -7.80 4.85
N ASP A 93 1.25 -6.87 4.24
CA ASP A 93 1.79 -7.02 2.88
C ASP A 93 3.22 -7.56 2.85
N ARG A 94 3.78 -7.87 4.03
CA ARG A 94 5.16 -8.36 4.12
C ARG A 94 5.35 -9.58 3.22
N GLY A 95 6.34 -9.51 2.34
CA GLY A 95 6.67 -10.58 1.40
C GLY A 95 5.84 -10.61 0.11
N LEU A 96 4.92 -9.66 -0.10
CA LEU A 96 4.19 -9.51 -1.37
C LEU A 96 5.05 -8.82 -2.44
N TYR A 97 4.69 -9.05 -3.71
CA TYR A 97 5.48 -8.64 -4.86
C TYR A 97 5.73 -7.12 -4.94
N TYR A 98 4.83 -6.31 -4.36
CA TYR A 98 4.92 -4.85 -4.31
C TYR A 98 5.61 -4.33 -3.05
N ALA A 99 5.60 -5.08 -1.94
CA ALA A 99 6.30 -4.69 -0.70
C ALA A 99 7.80 -5.03 -0.75
N ARG A 100 8.15 -6.18 -1.34
CA ARG A 100 9.55 -6.66 -1.42
C ARG A 100 10.50 -5.66 -2.11
N PRO A 101 10.12 -4.99 -3.22
CA PRO A 101 10.96 -3.96 -3.83
C PRO A 101 11.28 -2.80 -2.87
N SER A 102 10.34 -2.35 -2.03
CA SER A 102 10.58 -1.20 -1.14
C SER A 102 11.62 -1.51 -0.07
N VAL A 103 11.66 -2.76 0.43
CA VAL A 103 12.71 -3.24 1.36
C VAL A 103 14.08 -3.18 0.70
N GLU A 104 14.20 -3.69 -0.53
CA GLU A 104 15.48 -3.74 -1.23
C GLU A 104 15.96 -2.34 -1.65
N ILE A 105 15.05 -1.44 -2.06
CA ILE A 105 15.38 -0.03 -2.33
C ILE A 105 15.92 0.62 -1.05
N ALA A 106 15.22 0.46 0.08
CA ALA A 106 15.62 1.04 1.37
C ALA A 106 17.04 0.61 1.77
N ARG A 107 17.32 -0.70 1.64
CA ARG A 107 18.63 -1.28 1.90
C ARG A 107 19.73 -0.67 1.02
N ARG A 108 19.46 -0.46 -0.28
CA ARG A 108 20.46 0.07 -1.23
C ARG A 108 20.78 1.54 -1.00
N ILE A 109 19.77 2.36 -0.69
CA ILE A 109 19.95 3.80 -0.47
C ILE A 109 20.31 4.15 0.99
N GLY A 110 20.45 3.14 1.87
CA GLY A 110 20.73 3.33 3.29
C GLY A 110 19.60 4.01 4.07
N SER A 111 18.36 3.92 3.58
CA SER A 111 17.19 4.52 4.24
C SER A 111 16.48 3.53 5.17
N PRO A 112 15.82 4.00 6.23
CA PRO A 112 14.96 3.16 7.05
C PRO A 112 13.79 2.58 6.25
N TRP A 113 13.31 1.42 6.70
CA TRP A 113 12.08 0.79 6.23
C TRP A 113 11.11 0.59 7.40
N THR A 114 9.83 0.88 7.21
CA THR A 114 8.78 0.77 8.24
C THR A 114 7.58 0.00 7.75
N GLU A 115 6.83 -0.53 8.70
CA GLU A 115 5.50 -1.02 8.45
C GLU A 115 4.46 0.03 8.84
N PHE A 116 3.35 0.06 8.12
CA PHE A 116 2.13 0.75 8.51
C PHE A 116 1.07 -0.29 8.87
N PRO A 117 0.10 0.03 9.74
CA PRO A 117 -1.03 -0.87 9.98
C PRO A 117 -1.74 -1.23 8.67
N GLY A 118 -2.20 -2.48 8.54
CA GLY A 118 -3.05 -2.96 7.45
C GLY A 118 -2.32 -3.32 6.14
N ILE A 119 -3.00 -3.09 5.02
CA ILE A 119 -2.60 -3.46 3.64
C ILE A 119 -2.24 -2.24 2.77
N HIS A 120 -1.91 -2.48 1.49
CA HIS A 120 -1.40 -1.49 0.53
C HIS A 120 -2.28 -0.23 0.41
N MET A 121 -3.59 -0.40 0.56
CA MET A 121 -4.60 0.67 0.47
C MET A 121 -5.22 1.03 1.82
N GLU A 122 -4.52 0.78 2.95
CA GLU A 122 -5.09 1.00 4.29
C GLU A 122 -5.49 2.47 4.53
N PHE A 123 -4.84 3.42 3.85
CA PHE A 123 -5.20 4.84 3.90
C PHE A 123 -6.65 5.12 3.48
N LEU A 124 -7.33 4.17 2.80
CA LEU A 124 -8.75 4.26 2.48
C LEU A 124 -9.67 3.57 3.50
N ARG A 125 -9.22 2.52 4.22
CA ARG A 125 -10.09 1.71 5.13
C ARG A 125 -9.81 1.99 6.60
N GLY A 126 -8.54 1.90 6.98
CA GLY A 126 -8.04 2.18 8.32
C GLY A 126 -7.46 3.59 8.44
N LEU A 127 -8.07 4.58 7.79
CA LEU A 127 -7.57 5.96 7.69
C LEU A 127 -7.09 6.51 9.03
N VAL A 128 -7.82 6.29 10.12
CA VAL A 128 -7.46 6.80 11.46
C VAL A 128 -6.16 6.18 11.96
N ALA A 129 -6.03 4.84 11.88
CA ALA A 129 -4.83 4.13 12.32
C ALA A 129 -3.63 4.46 11.43
N PHE A 130 -3.83 4.49 10.11
CA PHE A 130 -2.82 4.88 9.14
C PHE A 130 -2.34 6.32 9.38
N ALA A 131 -3.26 7.28 9.56
CA ALA A 131 -2.93 8.69 9.80
C ALA A 131 -2.20 8.90 11.13
N ALA A 132 -2.58 8.16 12.18
CA ALA A 132 -1.88 8.20 13.47
C ALA A 132 -0.44 7.69 13.35
N ALA A 133 -0.23 6.57 12.64
CA ALA A 133 1.10 6.02 12.38
C ALA A 133 1.96 7.00 11.55
N LEU A 134 1.40 7.54 10.45
CA LEU A 134 2.07 8.51 9.60
C LEU A 134 2.46 9.79 10.36
N ARG A 135 1.55 10.34 11.17
CA ARG A 135 1.83 11.53 11.99
C ARG A 135 2.97 11.28 12.97
N THR A 136 3.00 10.11 13.60
CA THR A 136 4.04 9.76 14.57
C THR A 136 5.39 9.63 13.88
N LEU A 137 5.46 8.89 12.76
CA LEU A 137 6.66 8.77 11.94
C LEU A 137 7.20 10.14 11.50
N ALA A 138 6.35 10.97 10.89
CA ALA A 138 6.73 12.30 10.41
C ALA A 138 7.24 13.20 11.55
N THR A 139 6.58 13.13 12.71
CA THR A 139 7.01 13.87 13.91
C THR A 139 8.38 13.39 14.39
N GLY A 140 8.62 12.08 14.45
CA GLY A 140 9.91 11.50 14.86
C GLY A 140 11.05 11.83 13.89
N MET A 141 10.75 11.87 12.59
CA MET A 141 11.70 12.31 11.56
C MET A 141 12.03 13.80 11.71
N HIS A 142 11.03 14.64 11.99
CA HIS A 142 11.21 16.08 12.15
C HIS A 142 12.02 16.45 13.39
N THR A 143 11.83 15.76 14.52
CA THR A 143 12.48 16.07 15.79
C THR A 143 13.89 15.49 15.95
N GLY A 144 14.44 14.84 14.91
CA GLY A 144 15.80 14.29 14.93
C GLY A 144 15.95 13.01 15.75
N GLY A 145 14.84 12.39 16.17
CA GLY A 145 14.84 11.13 16.91
C GLY A 145 15.29 9.94 16.07
N GLY A 146 15.19 10.02 14.74
CA GLY A 146 15.79 9.13 13.72
C GLY A 146 15.43 7.65 13.76
N ARG A 147 14.90 7.15 14.87
CA ARG A 147 14.46 5.78 15.07
C ARG A 147 13.06 5.61 14.52
N VAL A 148 12.98 4.75 13.52
CA VAL A 148 11.74 4.25 12.97
C VAL A 148 11.45 2.90 13.64
N PRO A 149 10.37 2.78 14.44
CA PRO A 149 9.92 1.52 15.02
C PRO A 149 9.68 0.43 13.97
N GLU A 150 10.09 -0.80 14.28
CA GLU A 150 10.02 -1.96 13.38
C GLU A 150 8.58 -2.49 13.18
N LEU A 151 7.69 -2.25 14.16
CA LEU A 151 6.27 -2.61 14.16
C LEU A 151 5.48 -1.56 14.95
N TRP A 152 4.41 -1.02 14.36
CA TRP A 152 3.54 -0.05 15.03
C TRP A 152 2.25 -0.73 15.50
N GLU A 153 2.19 -1.10 16.78
CA GLU A 153 0.92 -1.47 17.41
C GLU A 153 0.12 -0.19 17.68
N VAL A 154 -0.96 0.01 16.92
CA VAL A 154 -1.91 1.07 17.22
C VAL A 154 -2.77 0.58 18.39
N SER A 155 -2.57 1.14 19.58
CA SER A 155 -3.55 1.02 20.66
C SER A 155 -4.91 1.47 20.10
N PRO A 156 -5.98 0.68 20.29
CA PRO A 156 -7.30 1.09 19.85
C PRO A 156 -7.63 2.47 20.42
N PRO A 157 -8.32 3.34 19.67
CA PRO A 157 -8.73 4.63 20.19
C PRO A 157 -9.47 4.41 21.50
N ALA A 158 -9.18 5.22 22.51
CA ALA A 158 -9.90 5.19 23.77
C ALA A 158 -11.41 5.20 23.47
N PRO A 159 -12.22 4.38 24.17
CA PRO A 159 -13.65 4.35 23.93
C PRO A 159 -14.18 5.77 24.04
N SER A 160 -14.92 6.22 23.01
CA SER A 160 -15.55 7.53 23.05
C SER A 160 -16.36 7.64 24.34
N PRO A 161 -16.28 8.77 25.06
CA PRO A 161 -17.15 8.97 26.21
C PRO A 161 -18.59 8.76 25.76
N ALA A 162 -19.35 8.01 26.57
CA ALA A 162 -20.75 7.73 26.28
C ALA A 162 -21.45 9.03 25.87
N GLY A 163 -21.93 9.07 24.63
CA GLY A 163 -22.71 10.20 24.15
C GLY A 163 -23.86 10.48 25.11
N PRO A 164 -24.29 11.74 25.26
CA PRO A 164 -25.39 12.07 26.15
C PRO A 164 -26.60 11.20 25.82
N ALA A 165 -27.22 10.65 26.87
CA ALA A 165 -28.38 9.78 26.75
C ALA A 165 -29.44 10.40 25.82
N PRO A 166 -30.09 9.60 24.95
CA PRO A 166 -31.11 10.11 24.04
C PRO A 166 -32.19 10.85 24.85
N ARG A 167 -32.46 12.09 24.46
CA ARG A 167 -33.54 12.89 25.06
C ARG A 167 -34.86 12.17 24.82
N THR A 168 -35.58 11.86 25.89
CA THR A 168 -36.94 11.33 25.85
C THR A 168 -37.87 12.34 25.17
N PRO A 169 -38.60 11.95 24.11
CA PRO A 169 -39.62 12.82 23.53
C PRO A 169 -40.84 12.80 24.44
N GLY A 170 -41.09 13.88 25.20
CA GLY A 170 -42.30 13.95 26.02
C GLY A 170 -42.45 15.05 27.07
N ALA A 171 -41.48 15.93 27.30
CA ALA A 171 -41.67 17.02 28.27
C ALA A 171 -42.26 18.27 27.58
N ARG A 172 -43.56 18.49 27.75
CA ARG A 172 -44.23 19.77 27.49
C ARG A 172 -43.73 20.80 28.52
N TRP A 173 -43.38 22.00 28.06
CA TRP A 173 -43.05 23.14 28.92
C TRP A 173 -44.33 23.94 29.27
N PRO A 174 -44.42 24.57 30.46
CA PRO A 174 -45.45 25.55 30.77
C PRO A 174 -45.31 26.84 29.96
#